data_AF-A0A6M0EM45-F1
#
_entry.id   AF-A0A6M0EM45-F1
#
_cell.length_a   1.000
_cell.length_b   1.000
_cell.length_c   1.000
_cell.angle_alpha   90.00
_cell.angle_beta   90.00
_cell.angle_gamma   90.00
#
_symmetry.space_group_name_H-M   'P 1'
#
loop_
_entity.id
_entity.type
_entity.pdbx_description
1 polymer ?
#
loop_
_entity_poly.entity_id
_entity_poly.type
_entity_poly.pdbx_seq_one_letter_code
_entity_poly.pdbx_strand_id
1 'polypeptide(L)'
;MEILFKLFFTFAYLDIISFGGAASMIPEMERQVVIVNGWMTHQEFFQAVALGFLVPGPNMLYVLHIGNHVAGWQGALAAGFGMFGPTCLLLAGVASLAGKAHPPAWIKQFHAACSPVTIGLMASAAWSLGQNLVGDIFYLIVCLLVAVLNARGLLSPAKSVILAVALGLLHTLI
;
A
#
# COMPACT_ATOMS: atom_id res chain seq x y z
N MET A 1 24.19 2.82 -17.49
CA MET A 1 23.42 3.99 -17.02
C MET A 1 21.95 3.91 -17.40
N GLU A 2 21.60 3.51 -18.62
CA GLU A 2 20.19 3.42 -19.05
C GLU A 2 19.31 2.55 -18.13
N ILE A 3 19.82 1.40 -17.66
CA ILE A 3 19.06 0.53 -16.75
C ILE A 3 18.72 1.20 -15.42
N LEU A 4 19.63 2.04 -14.88
CA LEU A 4 19.41 2.74 -13.61
C LEU A 4 18.34 3.82 -13.75
N PHE A 5 18.36 4.55 -14.88
CA PHE A 5 17.30 5.50 -15.20
C PHE A 5 15.95 4.80 -15.37
N LYS A 6 15.93 3.66 -16.08
CA LYS A 6 14.71 2.87 -16.26
C LYS A 6 14.16 2.37 -14.93
N LEU A 7 15.02 1.85 -14.05
CA LEU A 7 14.65 1.48 -12.68
C LEU A 7 14.04 2.65 -11.91
N PHE A 8 14.75 3.78 -11.86
CA PHE A 8 14.30 4.97 -11.14
C PHE A 8 12.92 5.45 -11.61
N PHE A 9 12.72 5.61 -12.93
CA PHE A 9 11.45 6.09 -13.46
C PHE A 9 10.31 5.08 -13.34
N THR A 10 10.58 3.78 -13.47
CA THR A 10 9.56 2.74 -13.24
C THR A 10 9.09 2.78 -11.79
N PHE A 11 10.00 2.85 -10.82
CA PHE A 11 9.62 2.90 -9.41
C PHE A 11 9.02 4.24 -8.98
N ALA A 12 9.45 5.36 -9.59
CA ALA A 12 8.81 6.65 -9.38
C ALA A 12 7.39 6.71 -9.94
N TYR A 13 7.14 6.09 -11.09
CA TYR A 13 5.78 5.92 -11.61
C TYR A 13 4.92 5.10 -10.65
N LEU A 14 5.45 3.96 -10.17
CA LEU A 14 4.77 3.10 -9.22
C LEU A 14 4.43 3.81 -7.89
N ASP A 15 5.33 4.65 -7.37
CA ASP A 15 5.08 5.47 -6.18
C ASP A 15 3.89 6.43 -6.39
N ILE A 16 3.89 7.19 -7.50
CA ILE A 16 2.85 8.20 -7.78
C ILE A 16 1.47 7.57 -7.95
N ILE A 17 1.38 6.35 -8.48
CA ILE A 17 0.10 5.65 -8.69
C ILE A 17 -0.33 4.80 -7.49
N SER A 18 0.44 4.77 -6.40
CA SER A 18 0.18 3.95 -5.21
C SER A 18 -0.96 4.49 -4.35
N PHE A 19 -2.18 4.46 -4.89
CA PHE A 19 -3.40 4.72 -4.14
C PHE A 19 -3.93 3.40 -3.56
N GLY A 20 -4.13 3.31 -2.24
CA GLY A 20 -4.71 2.14 -1.58
C GLY A 20 -3.77 1.26 -0.75
N GLY A 21 -2.48 1.63 -0.62
CA GLY A 21 -1.51 0.97 0.28
C GLY A 21 -0.57 -0.03 -0.41
N ALA A 22 0.40 -0.57 0.34
CA ALA A 22 1.49 -1.38 -0.25
C ALA A 22 1.02 -2.61 -1.03
N ALA A 23 -0.09 -3.22 -0.64
CA ALA A 23 -0.61 -4.43 -1.28
C ALA A 23 -1.27 -4.16 -2.64
N SER A 24 -1.84 -2.96 -2.86
CA SER A 24 -2.51 -2.64 -4.13
C SER A 24 -1.52 -2.46 -5.28
N MET A 25 -0.26 -2.16 -4.98
CA MET A 25 0.78 -1.95 -5.98
C MET A 25 1.43 -3.24 -6.49
N ILE A 26 1.34 -4.34 -5.73
CA ILE A 26 2.04 -5.59 -6.06
C ILE A 26 1.73 -6.09 -7.49
N PRO A 27 0.46 -6.13 -7.96
CA PRO A 27 0.14 -6.61 -9.30
C PRO A 27 0.71 -5.71 -10.41
N GLU A 28 0.65 -4.40 -10.25
CA GLU A 28 1.21 -3.47 -11.25
C GLU A 28 2.74 -3.48 -11.22
N MET A 29 3.36 -3.64 -10.04
CA MET A 29 4.79 -3.83 -9.93
C MET A 29 5.23 -5.13 -10.61
N GLU A 30 4.53 -6.24 -10.39
CA GLU A 30 4.78 -7.51 -11.07
C GLU A 30 4.73 -7.33 -12.58
N ARG A 31 3.68 -6.66 -13.08
CA ARG A 31 3.54 -6.36 -14.52
C ARG A 31 4.74 -5.57 -15.04
N GLN A 32 5.18 -4.53 -14.33
CA GLN A 32 6.31 -3.71 -14.76
C GLN A 32 7.64 -4.47 -14.70
N VAL A 33 7.91 -5.19 -13.62
CA VAL A 33 9.20 -5.87 -13.39
C VAL A 33 9.32 -7.13 -14.24
N VAL A 34 8.28 -7.96 -14.31
CA VAL A 34 8.30 -9.27 -14.97
C VAL A 34 7.88 -9.16 -16.44
N ILE A 35 6.73 -8.54 -16.73
CA ILE A 35 6.12 -8.58 -18.06
C ILE A 35 6.70 -7.51 -18.98
N VAL A 36 6.77 -6.26 -18.52
CA VAL A 36 7.20 -5.11 -19.35
C VAL A 36 8.72 -5.06 -19.48
N ASN A 37 9.43 -5.22 -18.38
CA ASN A 37 10.88 -5.07 -18.36
C ASN A 37 11.66 -6.39 -18.43
N GLY A 38 11.02 -7.53 -18.12
CA GLY A 38 11.70 -8.83 -18.14
C GLY A 38 12.88 -8.93 -17.18
N TRP A 39 12.83 -8.18 -16.07
CA TRP A 39 13.94 -8.07 -15.12
C TRP A 39 14.04 -9.27 -14.18
N MET A 40 12.91 -9.93 -13.91
CA MET A 40 12.80 -11.07 -13.02
C MET A 40 11.72 -12.01 -13.56
N THR A 41 11.79 -13.28 -13.17
CA THR A 41 10.68 -14.22 -13.35
C THR A 41 9.58 -13.97 -12.31
N HIS A 42 8.37 -14.47 -12.57
CA HIS A 42 7.28 -14.44 -11.59
C HIS A 42 7.71 -15.06 -10.25
N GLN A 43 8.43 -16.18 -10.28
CA GLN A 43 8.86 -16.88 -9.08
C GLN A 43 9.85 -16.05 -8.25
N GLU A 44 10.85 -15.44 -8.89
CA GLU A 44 11.81 -14.57 -8.20
C GLU A 44 11.13 -13.32 -7.64
N PHE A 45 10.17 -12.74 -8.35
CA PHE A 45 9.39 -11.61 -7.87
C PHE A 45 8.60 -11.96 -6.61
N PHE A 46 7.85 -13.07 -6.61
CA PHE A 46 7.09 -13.50 -5.43
C PHE A 46 8.01 -13.85 -4.25
N GLN A 47 9.18 -14.42 -4.49
CA GLN A 47 10.17 -14.65 -3.45
C GLN A 47 10.69 -13.35 -2.85
N ALA A 48 10.99 -12.34 -3.69
CA ALA A 48 11.42 -11.03 -3.22
C ALA A 48 10.34 -10.35 -2.36
N VAL A 49 9.07 -10.40 -2.79
CA VAL A 49 7.93 -9.87 -2.03
C VAL A 49 7.77 -10.61 -0.69
N ALA A 50 7.85 -11.95 -0.70
CA ALA A 50 7.76 -12.75 0.52
C ALA A 50 8.87 -12.42 1.52
N LEU A 51 10.12 -12.26 1.04
CA LEU A 51 11.23 -11.79 1.86
C LEU A 51 10.96 -10.41 2.45
N GLY A 52 10.35 -9.50 1.69
CA GLY A 52 9.94 -8.18 2.17
C GLY A 52 8.99 -8.22 3.36
N PHE A 53 8.04 -9.15 3.37
CA PHE A 53 7.11 -9.31 4.50
C PHE A 53 7.73 -10.00 5.72
N LEU A 54 8.83 -10.72 5.54
CA LEU A 54 9.55 -11.38 6.64
C LEU A 54 10.48 -10.43 7.39
N VAL A 55 10.99 -9.38 6.72
CA VAL A 55 11.91 -8.42 7.33
C VAL A 55 11.11 -7.46 8.24
N PRO A 56 11.48 -7.32 9.53
CA PRO A 56 10.85 -6.34 10.41
C PRO A 56 11.22 -4.93 9.92
N GLY A 57 10.26 -4.21 9.37
CA GLY A 57 10.47 -2.88 8.80
C GLY A 57 9.33 -2.43 7.88
N PRO A 58 9.55 -1.43 7.03
CA PRO A 58 8.62 -1.07 5.98
C PRO A 58 8.39 -2.27 5.06
N ASN A 59 7.16 -2.76 4.99
CA ASN A 59 6.79 -3.91 4.15
C ASN A 59 7.20 -3.74 2.68
N MET A 60 7.41 -2.52 2.21
CA MET A 60 7.85 -2.20 0.85
C MET A 60 9.36 -2.39 0.60
N LEU A 61 10.21 -2.69 1.60
CA LEU A 61 11.67 -2.73 1.38
C LEU A 61 12.15 -3.77 0.36
N TYR A 62 11.30 -4.72 -0.06
CA TYR A 62 11.62 -5.64 -1.15
C TYR A 62 11.96 -4.95 -2.48
N VAL A 63 11.55 -3.69 -2.72
CA VAL A 63 12.00 -2.93 -3.91
C VAL A 63 13.53 -2.75 -3.97
N LEU A 64 14.19 -2.65 -2.81
CA LEU A 64 15.65 -2.57 -2.77
C LEU A 64 16.27 -3.88 -3.24
N HIS A 65 15.66 -5.02 -2.88
CA HIS A 65 16.10 -6.33 -3.34
C HIS A 65 15.88 -6.50 -4.85
N ILE A 66 14.72 -6.08 -5.37
CA ILE A 66 14.45 -6.07 -6.81
C ILE A 66 15.48 -5.22 -7.55
N GLY A 67 15.74 -4.00 -7.09
CA GLY A 67 16.77 -3.13 -7.66
C GLY A 67 18.17 -3.75 -7.60
N ASN A 68 18.51 -4.41 -6.48
CA ASN A 68 19.78 -5.10 -6.33
C ASN A 68 19.93 -6.28 -7.29
N HIS A 69 18.84 -7.01 -7.55
CA HIS A 69 18.84 -8.12 -8.49
C HIS A 69 19.09 -7.64 -9.93
N VAL A 70 18.52 -6.49 -10.31
CA VAL A 70 18.61 -5.97 -11.69
C VAL A 70 19.95 -5.31 -12.01
N ALA A 71 20.49 -4.50 -11.10
CA ALA A 71 21.71 -3.72 -11.37
C ALA A 71 22.65 -3.59 -10.15
N GLY A 72 22.62 -4.57 -9.24
CA GLY A 72 23.44 -4.59 -8.03
C GLY A 72 23.12 -3.42 -7.08
N TRP A 73 24.09 -3.08 -6.23
CA TRP A 73 23.92 -2.01 -5.23
C TRP A 73 23.42 -0.68 -5.80
N GLN A 74 23.87 -0.31 -7.00
CA GLN A 74 23.41 0.92 -7.67
C GLN A 74 21.94 0.83 -8.09
N GLY A 75 21.50 -0.35 -8.54
CA GLY A 75 20.09 -0.60 -8.83
C GLY A 75 19.21 -0.56 -7.59
N ALA A 76 19.71 -1.04 -6.44
CA ALA A 76 19.00 -0.94 -5.17
C ALA A 76 18.73 0.52 -4.79
N LEU A 77 19.74 1.38 -4.91
CA LEU A 77 19.59 2.82 -4.66
C LEU A 77 18.64 3.47 -5.65
N ALA A 78 18.76 3.16 -6.96
CA ALA A 78 17.88 3.72 -7.98
C ALA A 78 16.41 3.33 -7.77
N ALA A 79 16.14 2.07 -7.44
CA ALA A 79 14.81 1.59 -7.11
C ALA A 79 14.27 2.21 -5.82
N GLY A 80 15.09 2.30 -4.77
CA GLY A 80 14.71 2.90 -3.49
C GLY A 80 14.39 4.39 -3.62
N PHE A 81 15.26 5.18 -4.26
CA PHE A 81 15.00 6.60 -4.49
C PHE A 81 13.87 6.82 -5.49
N GLY A 82 13.68 5.94 -6.47
CA GLY A 82 12.52 5.98 -7.35
C GLY A 82 11.23 5.77 -6.56
N MET A 83 11.19 4.74 -5.70
CA MET A 83 10.01 4.38 -4.93
C MET A 83 9.66 5.39 -3.83
N PHE A 84 10.63 5.96 -3.12
CA PHE A 84 10.36 6.83 -1.97
C PHE A 84 10.57 8.32 -2.28
N GLY A 85 11.35 8.63 -3.32
CA GLY A 85 11.74 10.00 -3.65
C GLY A 85 10.55 10.92 -3.99
N PRO A 86 9.66 10.57 -4.94
CA PRO A 86 8.59 11.47 -5.37
C PRO A 86 7.66 11.86 -4.22
N THR A 87 7.15 10.88 -3.46
CA THR A 87 6.30 11.14 -2.29
C THR A 87 7.04 11.92 -1.19
N CYS A 88 8.30 11.61 -0.90
CA CYS A 88 9.10 12.38 0.07
C CYS A 88 9.28 13.84 -0.36
N LEU A 89 9.55 14.10 -1.65
CA LEU A 89 9.69 15.44 -2.20
C LEU A 89 8.37 16.22 -2.18
N LEU A 90 7.26 15.57 -2.55
CA LEU A 90 5.93 16.15 -2.46
C LEU A 90 5.60 16.53 -1.01
N LEU A 91 5.85 15.62 -0.07
CA LEU A 91 5.58 15.86 1.34
C LEU A 91 6.47 16.97 1.91
N ALA A 92 7.76 16.97 1.60
CA ALA A 92 8.68 18.03 2.01
C ALA A 92 8.27 19.39 1.44
N GLY A 93 7.84 19.42 0.18
CA GLY A 93 7.29 20.62 -0.47
C GLY A 93 6.07 21.15 0.28
N VAL A 94 5.08 20.28 0.56
CA VAL A 94 3.87 20.66 1.32
C VAL A 94 4.22 21.10 2.75
N ALA A 95 5.10 20.39 3.45
CA ALA A 95 5.51 20.71 4.81
C ALA A 95 6.20 22.08 4.89
N SER A 96 7.05 22.41 3.91
CA SER A 96 7.73 23.72 3.84
C SER A 96 6.75 24.88 3.64
N LEU A 97 5.62 24.65 2.96
CA LEU A 97 4.55 25.63 2.76
C LEU A 97 3.65 25.74 3.98
N ALA A 98 3.39 24.62 4.67
CA ALA A 98 2.55 24.54 5.86
C ALA A 98 3.24 25.09 7.12
N GLY A 99 4.58 25.03 7.21
CA GLY A 99 5.38 25.55 8.33
C GLY A 99 5.50 27.08 8.38
N LYS A 100 4.92 27.81 7.42
CA LYS A 100 4.85 29.28 7.45
C LYS A 100 3.78 29.73 8.45
N ALA A 101 4.02 30.83 9.17
CA ALA A 101 3.10 31.38 10.18
C ALA A 101 1.68 31.67 9.65
N HIS A 102 1.56 31.91 8.34
CA HIS A 102 0.29 32.01 7.62
C HIS A 102 0.29 31.05 6.42
N PRO A 103 -0.10 29.77 6.60
CA PRO A 103 -0.26 28.88 5.47
C PRO A 103 -1.42 29.37 4.60
N PRO A 104 -1.28 29.38 3.27
CA PRO A 104 -2.34 29.82 2.38
C PRO A 104 -3.59 28.95 2.54
N ALA A 105 -4.77 29.56 2.47
CA ALA A 105 -6.06 28.92 2.80
C ALA A 105 -6.34 27.64 1.99
N TRP A 106 -5.82 27.56 0.76
CA TRP A 106 -5.96 26.39 -0.10
C TRP A 106 -5.32 25.12 0.49
N ILE A 107 -4.22 25.23 1.25
CA ILE A 107 -3.55 24.07 1.89
C ILE A 107 -4.43 23.50 3.00
N LYS A 108 -5.03 24.36 3.82
CA LYS A 108 -5.97 23.92 4.87
C LYS A 108 -7.20 23.25 4.27
N GLN A 109 -7.76 23.81 3.21
CA GLN A 109 -8.93 23.24 2.52
C GLN A 109 -8.60 21.92 1.81
N PHE A 110 -7.44 21.83 1.17
CA PHE A 110 -6.97 20.60 0.53
C PHE A 110 -6.76 19.48 1.56
N HIS A 111 -6.08 19.78 2.68
CA HIS A 111 -5.88 18.81 3.75
C HIS A 111 -7.22 18.35 4.35
N ALA A 112 -8.17 19.26 4.56
CA ALA A 112 -9.52 18.91 5.00
C ALA A 112 -10.29 18.05 3.99
N ALA A 113 -10.02 18.20 2.69
CA ALA A 113 -10.58 17.39 1.62
C ALA A 113 -9.93 15.99 1.53
N CYS A 114 -8.68 15.82 1.95
CA CYS A 114 -8.01 14.51 1.94
C CYS A 114 -8.71 13.50 2.86
N SER A 115 -9.14 13.89 4.07
CA SER A 115 -9.79 12.98 5.01
C SER A 115 -11.02 12.26 4.43
N PRO A 116 -12.04 12.96 3.88
CA PRO A 116 -13.19 12.29 3.28
C PRO A 116 -12.84 11.49 2.01
N VAL A 117 -11.84 11.93 1.22
CA VAL A 117 -11.35 11.18 0.05
C VAL A 117 -10.75 9.84 0.47
N THR A 118 -9.90 9.83 1.51
CA THR A 118 -9.32 8.59 2.04
C THR A 118 -10.40 7.65 2.59
N ILE A 119 -11.40 8.18 3.30
CA ILE A 119 -12.54 7.38 3.79
C ILE A 119 -13.30 6.76 2.61
N GLY A 120 -13.58 7.52 1.56
CA GLY A 120 -14.25 7.02 0.36
C GLY A 120 -13.46 5.94 -0.38
N LEU A 121 -12.14 6.13 -0.52
CA LEU A 121 -11.25 5.13 -1.12
C LEU A 121 -11.20 3.83 -0.29
N MET A 122 -11.10 3.94 1.03
CA MET A 122 -11.14 2.76 1.90
C MET A 122 -12.47 2.04 1.85
N ALA A 123 -13.59 2.77 1.81
CA ALA A 123 -14.92 2.19 1.65
C ALA A 123 -15.07 1.48 0.30
N SER A 124 -14.55 2.06 -0.79
CA SER A 124 -14.53 1.43 -2.12
C SER A 124 -13.71 0.13 -2.12
N ALA A 125 -12.52 0.13 -1.52
CA ALA A 125 -11.70 -1.06 -1.39
C ALA A 125 -12.40 -2.16 -0.57
N ALA A 126 -13.00 -1.78 0.56
CA ALA A 126 -13.78 -2.69 1.40
C ALA A 126 -14.98 -3.29 0.63
N TRP A 127 -15.67 -2.47 -0.16
CA TRP A 127 -16.78 -2.91 -1.00
C TRP A 127 -16.31 -3.88 -2.10
N SER A 128 -15.20 -3.57 -2.77
CA SER A 128 -14.66 -4.41 -3.84
C SER A 128 -14.19 -5.77 -3.33
N LEU A 129 -13.60 -5.82 -2.13
CA LEU A 129 -13.23 -7.08 -1.47
C LEU A 129 -14.45 -7.84 -0.95
N GLY A 130 -15.42 -7.12 -0.36
CA GLY A 130 -16.63 -7.68 0.22
C GLY A 130 -17.50 -8.41 -0.79
N GLN A 131 -17.58 -7.93 -2.05
CA GLN A 131 -18.39 -8.57 -3.09
C GLN A 131 -18.07 -10.05 -3.32
N ASN A 132 -16.83 -10.50 -3.04
CA ASN A 132 -16.43 -11.91 -3.16
C ASN A 132 -16.81 -12.77 -1.94
N LEU A 133 -17.17 -12.14 -0.81
CA LEU A 133 -17.49 -12.77 0.47
C LEU A 133 -19.00 -12.74 0.79
N VAL A 134 -19.78 -11.92 0.06
CA VAL A 134 -21.23 -11.65 0.28
C VAL A 134 -22.15 -12.78 -0.23
N GLY A 135 -21.63 -14.01 -0.32
CA GLY A 135 -22.46 -15.20 -0.54
C GLY A 135 -23.20 -15.66 0.73
N ASP A 136 -22.68 -15.31 1.91
CA ASP A 136 -23.17 -15.83 3.19
C ASP A 136 -23.64 -14.71 4.13
N ILE A 137 -24.86 -14.85 4.67
CA ILE A 137 -25.46 -13.94 5.66
C ILE A 137 -24.56 -13.81 6.90
N PHE A 138 -23.79 -14.86 7.22
CA PHE A 138 -22.86 -14.87 8.34
C PHE A 138 -21.78 -13.78 8.22
N TYR A 139 -21.12 -13.65 7.06
CA TYR A 139 -20.06 -12.64 6.86
C TYR A 139 -20.60 -11.20 6.93
N LEU A 140 -21.86 -10.99 6.51
CA LEU A 140 -22.53 -9.70 6.55
C LEU A 140 -22.81 -9.27 8.00
N ILE A 141 -23.27 -10.19 8.84
CA ILE A 141 -23.50 -9.98 10.28
C ILE A 141 -22.18 -9.68 10.99
N VAL A 142 -21.13 -10.46 10.75
CA VAL A 142 -19.81 -10.25 11.36
C VAL A 142 -19.24 -8.88 10.98
N CYS A 143 -19.35 -8.49 9.71
CA CYS A 143 -18.88 -7.18 9.23
C CYS A 143 -19.60 -6.01 9.93
N LEU A 144 -20.94 -6.05 10.00
CA LEU A 144 -21.74 -5.04 10.70
C LEU A 144 -21.42 -4.98 12.19
N LEU A 145 -21.28 -6.13 12.84
CA LEU A 145 -21.00 -6.22 14.27
C LEU A 145 -19.61 -5.64 14.59
N VAL A 146 -18.59 -5.99 13.81
CA VAL A 146 -17.25 -5.41 13.95
C VAL A 146 -17.24 -3.91 13.68
N ALA A 147 -17.95 -3.43 12.65
CA ALA A 147 -18.05 -2.01 12.34
C ALA A 147 -18.71 -1.21 13.49
N VAL A 148 -19.80 -1.71 14.07
CA VAL A 148 -20.49 -1.08 15.20
C VAL A 148 -19.63 -1.08 16.46
N LEU A 149 -18.93 -2.18 16.76
CA LEU A 149 -18.03 -2.25 17.92
C LEU A 149 -16.83 -1.31 17.78
N ASN A 150 -16.29 -1.14 16.57
CA ASN A 150 -15.22 -0.18 16.29
C ASN A 150 -15.73 1.27 16.43
N ALA A 151 -16.90 1.58 15.88
CA ALA A 151 -17.53 2.90 15.96
C ALA A 151 -17.86 3.34 17.40
N ARG A 152 -18.15 2.38 18.29
CA ARG A 152 -18.38 2.65 19.73
C ARG A 152 -17.09 2.76 20.55
N GLY A 153 -15.92 2.62 19.94
CA GLY A 153 -14.62 2.69 20.62
C GLY A 153 -14.35 1.54 21.58
N LEU A 154 -15.15 0.47 21.54
CA LEU A 154 -15.09 -0.65 22.48
C LEU A 154 -13.97 -1.65 22.16
N LEU A 155 -13.41 -1.61 20.94
CA LEU A 155 -12.35 -2.50 20.48
C LEU A 155 -11.22 -1.71 19.83
N SER A 156 -9.98 -1.98 20.24
CA SER A 156 -8.79 -1.59 19.50
C SER A 156 -8.78 -2.26 18.11
N PRO A 157 -8.34 -1.57 17.04
CA PRO A 157 -8.32 -2.11 15.67
C PRO A 157 -7.66 -3.49 15.53
N ALA A 158 -6.60 -3.76 16.32
CA ALA A 158 -5.94 -5.06 16.33
C ALA A 158 -6.84 -6.21 16.84
N LYS A 159 -7.67 -5.96 17.87
CA LYS A 159 -8.57 -6.97 18.45
C LYS A 159 -9.73 -7.29 17.51
N SER A 160 -10.23 -6.30 16.75
CA SER A 160 -11.25 -6.54 15.73
C SER A 160 -10.78 -7.44 14.60
N VAL A 161 -9.51 -7.32 14.18
CA VAL A 161 -8.93 -8.20 13.15
C VAL A 161 -8.83 -9.64 13.66
N ILE A 162 -8.33 -9.82 14.89
CA ILE A 162 -8.22 -11.16 15.50
C ILE A 162 -9.60 -11.82 15.65
N LEU A 163 -10.61 -11.06 16.09
CA LEU A 163 -11.98 -11.55 16.24
C LEU A 163 -12.59 -11.95 14.89
N ALA A 164 -12.39 -11.14 13.84
CA ALA A 164 -12.88 -11.44 12.50
C ALA A 164 -12.24 -12.71 11.92
N VAL A 165 -10.93 -12.88 12.11
CA VAL A 165 -10.21 -14.10 11.69
C VAL A 165 -10.70 -15.33 12.46
N ALA A 166 -10.87 -15.22 13.78
CA ALA A 166 -11.35 -16.34 14.59
C ALA A 166 -12.77 -16.79 14.20
N LEU A 167 -13.68 -15.84 13.97
CA LEU A 167 -15.06 -16.12 13.53
C LEU A 167 -15.11 -16.71 12.11
N GLY A 168 -14.26 -16.23 11.20
CA GLY A 168 -14.16 -16.78 9.84
C GLY A 168 -13.61 -18.20 9.83
N LEU A 169 -12.58 -18.50 10.63
CA LEU A 169 -12.02 -19.86 10.76
C LEU A 169 -13.04 -20.84 11.35
N LEU A 170 -13.81 -20.42 12.36
CA LEU A 170 -14.87 -21.26 12.94
C LEU A 170 -15.96 -21.60 11.92
N HIS A 171 -16.36 -20.65 11.07
CA HIS A 171 -17.35 -20.89 10.03
C HIS A 171 -16.83 -21.77 8.88
N THR A 172 -15.52 -21.77 8.62
CA THR A 172 -14.92 -22.63 7.58
C THR A 172 -14.79 -24.09 8.03
N LEU A 173 -14.85 -24.34 9.35
CA LEU A 173 -14.69 -25.66 9.96
C LEU A 173 -16.01 -26.38 10.29
N ILE A 174 -17.16 -25.69 10.17
CA ILE A 174 -18.52 -26.21 10.37
C ILE A 174 -19.14 -26.46 9.00
#